data_AF-A0A267DAS0-F1
#
_entry.id   AF-A0A267DAS0-F1
#
_cell.length_a   1.000
_cell.length_b   1.000
_cell.length_c   1.000
_cell.angle_alpha   90.00
_cell.angle_beta   90.00
_cell.angle_gamma   90.00
#
_symmetry.space_group_name_H-M   'P 1'
#
loop_
_entity.id
_entity.type
_entity.pdbx_description
1 polymer ?
#
loop_
_entity_poly.entity_id
_entity_poly.type
_entity_poly.pdbx_seq_one_letter_code
_entity_poly.pdbx_strand_id
1 'polypeptide(L)'
;EIHEHGIAYSPASLHSWLTRVMYNRRSRINPLWNTYIVAGTEAGQPFLGYVNMLGVAFKEDCLATGFGSHLCLGLLREALDAAGVTPA
;
A
#
# COMPACT_ATOMS: atom_id res chain seq x y z
N GLU A 1 -2.36 -11.86 -16.00
CA GLU A 1 -3.12 -11.24 -17.11
C GLU A 1 -4.04 -10.15 -16.57
N ILE A 2 -3.68 -8.87 -16.74
CA ILE A 2 -4.58 -7.71 -16.52
C ILE A 2 -4.53 -6.80 -17.78
N HIS A 3 -3.95 -7.33 -18.87
CA HIS A 3 -3.61 -6.59 -20.09
C HIS A 3 -4.57 -6.84 -21.26
N GLU A 4 -5.67 -7.56 -21.07
CA GLU A 4 -6.57 -7.93 -22.17
C GLU A 4 -7.65 -6.88 -22.52
N HIS A 5 -7.79 -5.80 -21.75
CA HIS A 5 -8.88 -4.83 -21.95
C HIS A 5 -8.49 -3.36 -22.18
N GLY A 6 -7.21 -3.04 -22.38
CA GLY A 6 -6.77 -1.68 -22.78
C GLY A 6 -7.02 -0.55 -21.76
N ILE A 7 -7.72 -0.82 -20.66
CA ILE A 7 -7.94 0.11 -19.54
C ILE A 7 -6.99 -0.28 -18.42
N ALA A 8 -5.91 0.48 -18.26
CA ALA A 8 -4.98 0.31 -17.15
C ALA A 8 -5.60 0.87 -15.86
N TYR A 9 -5.62 0.07 -14.80
CA TYR A 9 -6.04 0.53 -13.48
C TYR A 9 -4.96 1.41 -12.87
N SER A 10 -5.35 2.57 -12.32
CA SER A 10 -4.41 3.40 -11.57
C SER A 10 -4.05 2.74 -10.24
N PRO A 11 -2.83 2.96 -9.70
CA PRO A 11 -2.42 2.44 -8.40
C PRO A 11 -3.42 2.79 -7.28
N ALA A 12 -3.98 4.02 -7.31
CA ALA A 12 -5.01 4.45 -6.38
C ALA A 12 -6.31 3.65 -6.52
N SER A 13 -6.75 3.36 -7.76
CA SER A 13 -7.94 2.54 -7.99
C SER A 13 -7.76 1.10 -7.47
N LEU A 14 -6.58 0.52 -7.67
CA LEU A 14 -6.24 -0.82 -7.17
C LEU A 14 -6.20 -0.84 -5.64
N HIS A 15 -5.58 0.15 -5.01
CA HIS A 15 -5.53 0.30 -3.55
C HIS A 15 -6.92 0.43 -2.93
N SER A 16 -7.79 1.23 -3.56
CA SER A 16 -9.18 1.42 -3.15
C SER A 16 -10.01 0.15 -3.30
N TRP A 17 -9.83 -0.59 -4.39
CA TRP A 17 -10.47 -1.89 -4.60
C TRP A 17 -10.01 -2.92 -3.56
N LEU A 18 -8.70 -3.03 -3.32
CA LEU A 18 -8.12 -3.98 -2.39
C LEU A 18 -8.61 -3.73 -0.96
N THR A 19 -8.71 -2.47 -0.55
CA THR A 19 -9.27 -2.07 0.76
C THR A 19 -10.69 -2.62 0.94
N ARG A 20 -11.54 -2.50 -0.09
CA ARG A 20 -12.93 -3.01 -0.07
C ARG A 20 -12.98 -4.53 -0.02
N VAL A 21 -12.13 -5.22 -0.77
CA VAL A 21 -12.04 -6.69 -0.76
C VAL A 21 -11.62 -7.19 0.62
N MET A 22 -10.58 -6.60 1.21
CA MET A 22 -10.09 -6.98 2.53
C MET A 22 -11.13 -6.72 3.61
N TYR A 23 -11.78 -5.55 3.58
CA TYR A 23 -12.85 -5.21 4.52
C TYR A 23 -14.06 -6.15 4.38
N ASN A 24 -14.48 -6.50 3.16
CA ASN A 24 -15.57 -7.45 2.92
C ASN A 24 -15.28 -8.84 3.51
N ARG A 25 -14.05 -9.34 3.31
CA ARG A 25 -13.62 -10.63 3.85
C ARG A 25 -13.59 -10.62 5.37
N ARG A 26 -13.10 -9.53 5.98
CA ARG A 26 -13.18 -9.30 7.43
C ARG A 26 -14.63 -9.35 7.93
N SER A 27 -15.56 -8.64 7.28
CA SER A 27 -16.97 -8.59 7.70
C SER A 27 -17.66 -9.96 7.69
N ARG A 28 -17.15 -10.91 6.90
CA ARG A 28 -17.64 -12.30 6.85
C ARG A 28 -16.94 -13.23 7.85
N ILE A 29 -16.17 -12.68 8.80
CA ILE A 29 -15.40 -13.43 9.82
C ILE A 29 -14.49 -14.50 9.17
N ASN A 30 -14.04 -14.23 7.96
CA ASN A 30 -13.10 -15.06 7.22
C ASN A 30 -12.11 -14.12 6.52
N PRO A 31 -11.20 -13.47 7.27
CA PRO A 31 -10.27 -12.50 6.70
C PRO A 31 -9.25 -13.20 5.79
N LEU A 32 -8.76 -12.46 4.79
CA LEU A 32 -7.54 -12.86 4.09
C LEU A 32 -6.36 -12.44 4.97
N TRP A 33 -5.56 -13.40 5.41
CA TRP A 33 -4.43 -13.16 6.33
C TRP A 33 -3.21 -12.62 5.60
N ASN A 34 -3.38 -11.48 4.95
CA ASN A 34 -2.33 -10.82 4.19
C ASN A 34 -2.25 -9.35 4.54
N THR A 35 -1.05 -8.82 4.42
CA THR A 35 -0.78 -7.39 4.42
C THR A 35 -0.13 -7.06 3.10
N TYR A 36 -0.71 -6.10 2.40
CA TYR A 36 -0.30 -5.71 1.06
C TYR A 36 0.27 -4.30 1.07
N ILE A 37 1.28 -4.10 0.25
CA ILE A 37 1.76 -2.79 -0.16
C ILE A 37 1.46 -2.66 -1.66
N VAL A 38 0.74 -1.62 -2.02
CA VAL A 38 0.45 -1.24 -3.40
C VAL A 38 1.39 -0.09 -3.74
N ALA A 39 2.33 -0.35 -4.65
CA ALA A 39 3.26 0.64 -5.16
C ALA A 39 3.01 0.87 -6.66
N GLY A 40 3.18 2.10 -7.12
CA GLY A 40 3.09 2.43 -8.53
C GLY A 40 3.38 3.89 -8.79
N THR A 41 3.10 4.34 -10.01
CA THR A 41 3.18 5.75 -10.39
C THR A 41 1.85 6.18 -10.98
N GLU A 42 1.37 7.36 -10.59
CA GLU A 42 0.12 7.94 -11.09
C GLU A 42 0.41 9.38 -11.52
N ALA A 43 0.18 9.70 -12.80
CA ALA A 43 0.46 11.02 -13.38
C ALA A 43 1.89 11.54 -13.10
N GLY A 44 2.88 10.65 -13.07
CA GLY A 44 4.28 11.01 -12.82
C GLY A 44 4.65 11.18 -11.35
N GLN A 45 3.71 11.01 -10.42
CA GLN A 45 3.97 11.00 -8.98
C GLN A 45 4.04 9.57 -8.44
N PRO A 46 4.96 9.27 -7.51
CA PRO A 46 5.01 7.98 -6.85
C PRO A 46 3.76 7.78 -5.99
N PHE A 47 3.24 6.56 -6.01
CA PHE A 47 2.13 6.12 -5.17
C PHE A 47 2.62 4.96 -4.32
N LEU A 48 2.42 5.07 -3.00
CA LEU A 48 2.70 4.00 -2.06
C LEU A 48 1.56 3.89 -1.04
N GLY A 49 0.88 2.74 -1.02
CA GLY A 49 -0.32 2.50 -0.22
C GLY A 49 -0.26 1.19 0.55
N TYR A 50 -0.64 1.22 1.82
CA TYR A 50 -0.73 0.06 2.71
C TYR A 50 -2.16 -0.46 2.77
N VAL A 51 -2.36 -1.78 2.86
CA VAL A 51 -3.65 -2.41 3.19
C VAL A 51 -3.41 -3.67 4.06
N ASN A 52 -4.09 -3.81 5.20
CA ASN A 52 -4.02 -5.02 6.03
C ASN A 52 -5.29 -5.90 5.99
N MET A 53 -5.22 -7.07 6.63
CA MET A 53 -6.32 -8.03 6.80
C MET A 53 -7.60 -7.45 7.43
N LEU A 54 -7.50 -6.34 8.16
CA LEU A 54 -8.64 -5.68 8.79
C LEU A 54 -9.29 -4.62 7.88
N GLY A 55 -8.73 -4.38 6.69
CA GLY A 55 -9.13 -3.32 5.78
C GLY A 55 -8.65 -1.93 6.22
N VAL A 56 -7.63 -1.83 7.08
CA VAL A 56 -6.95 -0.55 7.37
C VAL A 56 -6.08 -0.22 6.18
N ALA A 57 -6.23 1.00 5.67
CA ALA A 57 -5.51 1.47 4.49
C ALA A 57 -5.08 2.93 4.67
N PHE A 58 -3.83 3.22 4.30
CA PHE A 58 -3.23 4.55 4.34
C PHE A 58 -2.11 4.65 3.29
N LYS A 59 -1.62 5.86 3.05
CA LYS A 59 -0.48 6.14 2.17
C LYS A 59 0.61 6.81 2.99
N GLU A 60 1.86 6.45 2.76
CA GLU A 60 3.06 7.04 3.37
C GLU A 60 4.22 6.93 2.38
N ASP A 61 5.26 7.76 2.57
CA ASP A 61 6.46 7.74 1.70
C ASP A 61 7.38 6.54 1.96
N CYS A 62 7.26 5.92 3.13
CA CYS A 62 7.94 4.68 3.46
C CYS A 62 6.97 3.72 4.16
N LEU A 63 6.99 2.45 3.76
CA LEU A 63 6.14 1.41 4.33
C LEU A 63 6.95 0.13 4.57
N ALA A 64 6.60 -0.58 5.63
CA ALA A 64 7.07 -1.93 5.88
C ALA A 64 5.95 -2.75 6.54
N THR A 65 5.94 -4.06 6.30
CA THR A 65 4.96 -5.00 6.87
C THR A 65 5.61 -5.95 7.88
N GLY A 66 4.84 -6.47 8.82
CA GLY A 66 5.31 -7.47 9.78
C GLY A 66 6.45 -6.94 10.66
N PHE A 67 7.48 -7.73 10.94
CA PHE A 67 8.63 -7.27 11.73
C PHE A 67 9.37 -6.08 11.12
N GLY A 68 9.32 -5.91 9.80
CA GLY A 68 9.93 -4.77 9.11
C GLY A 68 9.34 -3.43 9.55
N SER A 69 8.06 -3.36 9.95
CA SER A 69 7.47 -2.11 10.46
C SER A 69 8.08 -1.67 11.79
N HIS A 70 8.59 -2.62 12.58
CA HIS A 70 9.20 -2.36 13.88
C HIS A 70 10.71 -2.14 13.80
N LEU A 71 11.38 -2.84 12.88
CA LEU A 71 12.85 -2.86 12.79
C LEU A 71 13.39 -1.93 11.71
N CYS A 72 12.71 -1.84 10.56
CA CYS A 72 13.22 -1.16 9.37
C CYS A 72 12.62 0.21 9.16
N LEU A 73 11.41 0.49 9.66
CA LEU A 73 10.71 1.74 9.37
C LEU A 73 11.47 2.98 9.89
N GLY A 74 12.15 2.87 11.04
CA GLY A 74 13.01 3.94 11.54
C GLY A 74 14.19 4.23 10.62
N LEU A 75 14.92 3.19 10.22
CA LEU A 75 16.06 3.29 9.29
C LEU A 75 15.64 3.84 7.92
N LEU A 76 14.46 3.45 7.43
CA LEU A 76 13.92 3.95 6.17
C LEU A 76 13.59 5.44 6.24
N ARG A 77 13.04 5.90 7.37
CA ARG A 77 12.74 7.33 7.60
C ARG A 77 14.02 8.16 7.65
N GLU A 78 15.03 7.71 8.39
CA GLU A 78 16.35 8.37 8.43
C GLU A 78 16.99 8.48 7.05
N ALA A 79 16.91 7.40 6.25
CA ALA A 79 17.41 7.41 4.88
C ALA A 79 16.62 8.37 3.95
N LEU A 80 15.31 8.48 4.15
CA LEU A 80 14.44 9.39 3.38
C LEU A 80 14.77 10.85 3.69
N ASP A 81 14.93 11.16 4.97
CA ASP A 81 15.29 12.49 5.47
C ASP A 81 16.68 12.90 4.93
N ALA A 82 17.65 11.97 4.96
CA ALA A 82 18.98 12.18 4.40
C ALA A 82 18.97 12.37 2.87
N ALA A 83 18.03 11.73 2.16
CA ALA A 83 17.83 11.91 0.73
C ALA A 83 17.11 13.23 0.37
N GLY A 84 16.65 14.01 1.36
CA GLY A 84 15.96 15.28 1.15
C GLY A 84 14.55 15.13 0.60
N VAL A 85 13.97 13.93 0.67
CA VAL A 85 12.57 13.70 0.29
C VAL A 85 11.70 14.27 1.40
N THR A 86 10.97 15.34 1.10
CA THR A 86 10.05 15.95 2.08
C THR A 86 8.84 15.04 2.23
N PRO A 87 8.39 14.73 3.46
CA PRO A 87 7.23 13.87 3.66
C PRO A 87 5.96 14.50 3.06
N ALA A 88 5.14 13.66 2.42
CA ALA A 88 3.88 14.05 1.77
C ALA A 88 2.75 14.39 2.74
#